data_AF-A0A3Q9GJR5-F1
#
_entry.id   AF-A0A3Q9GJR5-F1
#
_cell.length_a   1.000
_cell.length_b   1.000
_cell.length_c   1.000
_cell.angle_alpha   90.00
_cell.angle_beta   90.00
_cell.angle_gamma   90.00
#
_symmetry.space_group_name_H-M   'P 1'
#
loop_
_entity.id
_entity.type
_entity.pdbx_description
1 polymer ?
#
loop_
_entity_poly.entity_id
_entity_poly.type
_entity_poly.pdbx_seq_one_letter_code
_entity_poly.pdbx_strand_id
1 'polypeptide(L)'
;MAKKTNKEQRLTFRMAQEDYEKLEKRCEDAGLTKSEYLRYLVRIPLATEENPEAEHAILVDRKAMNAMSRELTKWGYHYNQAVHAMNSINYYVARGTIDREFIGTKAEEIEVELVTVNRNAERLAYELGQMQSLVLVADK
;
A
#
# COMPACT_ATOMS: atom_id res chain seq x y z
N MET A 1 15.60 -16.21 39.65
CA MET A 1 15.34 -15.27 38.54
C MET A 1 16.56 -15.24 37.64
N ALA A 2 16.45 -15.72 36.40
CA ALA A 2 17.58 -15.75 35.47
C ALA A 2 17.86 -14.35 34.91
N LYS A 3 19.06 -13.83 35.20
CA LYS A 3 19.56 -12.55 34.67
C LYS A 3 19.72 -12.69 33.15
N LYS A 4 18.77 -12.15 32.37
CA LYS A 4 18.92 -12.02 30.90
C LYS A 4 20.17 -11.17 30.65
N THR A 5 21.27 -11.82 30.38
CA THR A 5 22.51 -11.17 29.95
C THR A 5 22.30 -10.80 28.50
N ASN A 6 22.22 -9.49 28.21
CA ASN A 6 22.30 -8.99 26.86
C ASN A 6 23.74 -9.22 26.38
N LYS A 7 24.02 -10.43 25.90
CA LYS A 7 25.37 -10.83 25.47
C LYS A 7 25.65 -10.14 24.14
N GLU A 8 26.70 -9.32 24.12
CA GLU A 8 27.23 -8.78 22.86
C GLU A 8 27.67 -9.96 21.98
N GLN A 9 27.07 -10.07 20.78
CA GLN A 9 27.47 -11.03 19.75
C GLN A 9 28.06 -10.26 18.58
N ARG A 10 29.23 -10.69 18.11
CA ARG A 10 29.90 -10.10 16.95
C ARG A 10 29.71 -10.98 15.75
N LEU A 11 29.29 -10.38 14.64
CA LEU A 11 29.17 -11.01 13.33
C LEU A 11 30.23 -10.45 12.40
N THR A 12 30.83 -11.31 11.59
CA THR A 12 31.78 -10.93 10.55
C THR A 12 31.45 -11.72 9.30
N PHE A 13 31.31 -11.03 8.18
CA PHE A 13 30.95 -11.62 6.90
C PHE A 13 32.07 -11.36 5.90
N ARG A 14 32.33 -12.34 5.03
CA ARG A 14 33.05 -12.09 3.79
C ARG A 14 32.05 -11.60 2.77
N MET A 15 32.36 -10.50 2.09
CA MET A 15 31.48 -9.90 1.12
C MET A 15 32.32 -9.39 -0.06
N ALA A 16 31.80 -9.54 -1.27
CA ALA A 16 32.41 -8.96 -2.45
C ALA A 16 32.39 -7.43 -2.35
N GLN A 17 33.39 -6.77 -2.94
CA GLN A 17 33.54 -5.31 -2.87
C GLN A 17 32.30 -4.59 -3.40
N GLU A 18 31.74 -5.06 -4.53
CA GLU A 18 30.53 -4.49 -5.13
C GLU A 18 29.31 -4.54 -4.20
N ASP A 19 29.16 -5.62 -3.43
CA ASP A 19 28.05 -5.76 -2.49
C ASP A 19 28.26 -4.92 -1.24
N TYR A 20 29.52 -4.73 -0.83
CA TYR A 20 29.86 -3.78 0.23
C TYR A 20 29.52 -2.34 -0.16
N GLU A 21 29.84 -1.92 -1.38
CA GLU A 21 29.50 -0.58 -1.90
C GLU A 21 27.98 -0.37 -1.98
N LYS A 22 27.22 -1.39 -2.41
CA LYS A 22 25.75 -1.34 -2.37
C LYS A 22 25.22 -1.18 -0.94
N LEU A 23 25.79 -1.89 0.02
CA LEU A 23 25.43 -1.75 1.44
C LEU A 23 25.72 -0.32 1.92
N GLU A 24 26.87 0.24 1.59
CA GLU A 24 27.22 1.61 1.99
C GLU A 24 26.25 2.63 1.42
N LYS A 25 26.00 2.57 0.12
CA LYS A 25 25.06 3.48 -0.54
C LYS A 25 23.66 3.39 0.06
N ARG A 26 23.14 2.17 0.30
CA ARG A 26 21.81 1.98 0.92
C ARG A 26 21.76 2.51 2.35
N CYS A 27 22.85 2.37 3.11
CA CYS A 27 22.96 2.93 4.46
C CYS A 27 22.94 4.47 4.42
N GLU A 28 23.66 5.07 3.47
CA GLU A 28 23.69 6.53 3.26
C GLU A 28 22.31 7.06 2.86
N ASP A 29 21.69 6.47 1.83
CA ASP A 29 20.36 6.85 1.33
C ASP A 29 19.29 6.74 2.43
N ALA A 30 19.42 5.75 3.32
CA ALA A 30 18.50 5.52 4.44
C ALA A 30 18.85 6.31 5.72
N GLY A 31 20.02 6.96 5.78
CA GLY A 31 20.51 7.63 7.00
C GLY A 31 20.77 6.66 8.17
N LEU A 32 21.18 5.43 7.88
CA LEU A 32 21.39 4.36 8.87
C LEU A 32 22.85 3.95 8.97
N THR A 33 23.29 3.54 10.15
CA THR A 33 24.56 2.80 10.26
C THR A 33 24.40 1.39 9.69
N LYS A 34 25.50 0.78 9.21
CA LYS A 34 25.53 -0.62 8.74
C LYS A 34 24.94 -1.59 9.76
N SER A 35 25.25 -1.38 11.04
CA SER A 35 24.75 -2.19 12.16
C SER A 35 23.25 -2.01 12.39
N GLU A 36 22.68 -0.83 12.16
CA GLU A 36 21.23 -0.61 12.20
C GLU A 36 20.54 -1.25 11.00
N TYR A 37 21.09 -1.03 9.81
CA TYR A 37 20.58 -1.59 8.57
C TYR A 37 20.50 -3.13 8.64
N LEU A 38 21.59 -3.80 9.05
CA LEU A 38 21.62 -5.25 9.23
C LEU A 38 20.67 -5.72 10.33
N ARG A 39 20.55 -4.98 11.45
CA ARG A 39 19.58 -5.34 12.51
C ARG A 39 18.14 -5.26 12.02
N TYR A 40 17.81 -4.33 11.12
CA TYR A 40 16.49 -4.32 10.50
C TYR A 40 16.30 -5.51 9.58
N LEU A 41 17.27 -5.84 8.73
CA LEU A 41 17.19 -7.01 7.87
C LEU A 41 17.03 -8.32 8.66
N VAL A 42 17.77 -8.51 9.75
CA VAL A 42 17.66 -9.69 10.62
C VAL A 42 16.29 -9.81 11.29
N ARG A 43 15.58 -8.70 11.51
CA ARG A 43 14.22 -8.71 12.09
C ARG A 43 13.14 -9.07 11.08
N ILE A 44 13.45 -9.02 9.78
CA ILE A 44 12.51 -9.43 8.73
C ILE A 44 12.68 -10.95 8.57
N PRO A 45 11.67 -11.76 8.88
CA PRO A 45 11.74 -13.18 8.60
C PRO A 45 11.86 -13.38 7.08
N LEU A 46 12.95 -14.03 6.67
CA LEU A 46 13.17 -14.38 5.27
C LEU A 46 12.50 -15.72 5.02
N ALA A 47 11.44 -15.70 4.21
CA ALA A 47 10.97 -16.90 3.55
C ALA A 47 11.93 -17.24 2.41
N THR A 48 12.37 -18.48 2.35
CA THR A 48 13.23 -19.00 1.28
C THR A 48 12.68 -20.36 0.84
N GLU A 49 13.09 -20.85 -0.33
CA GLU A 49 12.73 -22.21 -0.79
C GLU A 49 13.10 -23.30 0.25
N GLU A 50 14.16 -23.06 1.04
CA GLU A 50 14.63 -23.96 2.11
C GLU A 50 13.85 -23.80 3.43
N ASN A 51 13.04 -22.75 3.58
CA ASN A 51 12.22 -22.48 4.76
C ASN A 51 10.85 -21.89 4.37
N PRO A 52 9.98 -22.69 3.73
CA PRO A 52 8.69 -22.23 3.21
C PRO A 52 7.66 -21.92 4.30
N GLU A 53 7.86 -22.47 5.51
CA GLU A 53 7.00 -22.24 6.69
C GLU A 53 7.32 -20.90 7.39
N ALA A 54 8.41 -20.21 6.99
CA ALA A 54 8.72 -18.89 7.51
C ALA A 54 7.68 -17.87 7.02
N GLU A 55 7.23 -17.02 7.94
CA GLU A 55 6.26 -15.98 7.65
C GLU A 55 6.81 -15.07 6.55
N HIS A 56 6.15 -15.03 5.39
CA HIS A 56 6.54 -14.15 4.29
C HIS A 56 6.30 -12.70 4.72
N ALA A 57 7.33 -12.04 5.25
CA ALA A 57 7.22 -10.66 5.67
C ALA A 57 7.52 -9.72 4.49
N ILE A 58 6.47 -9.13 3.94
CA ILE A 58 6.60 -8.03 2.99
C ILE A 58 6.92 -6.76 3.78
N LEU A 59 8.08 -6.16 3.53
CA LEU A 59 8.39 -4.85 4.08
C LEU A 59 7.58 -3.80 3.32
N VAL A 60 6.46 -3.38 3.89
CA VAL A 60 5.59 -2.40 3.26
C VAL A 60 5.92 -1.00 3.76
N ASP A 61 6.22 -0.08 2.84
CA ASP A 61 6.36 1.35 3.17
C ASP A 61 5.05 1.85 3.80
N ARG A 62 5.11 2.24 5.06
CA ARG A 62 3.98 2.80 5.81
C ARG A 62 3.37 4.01 5.11
N LYS A 63 4.19 4.84 4.45
CA LYS A 63 3.71 6.02 3.73
C LYS A 63 2.87 5.62 2.53
N ALA A 64 3.33 4.64 1.75
CA ALA A 64 2.57 4.07 0.64
C ALA A 64 1.25 3.44 1.14
N MET A 65 1.28 2.66 2.22
CA MET A 65 0.03 2.10 2.80
C MET A 65 -0.96 3.14 3.26
N ASN A 66 -0.49 4.21 3.90
CA ASN A 66 -1.36 5.30 4.32
C ASN A 66 -1.93 6.07 3.13
N ALA A 67 -1.15 6.26 2.05
CA ALA A 67 -1.66 6.85 0.81
C ALA A 67 -2.77 5.99 0.20
N MET A 68 -2.56 4.67 0.12
CA MET A 68 -3.54 3.74 -0.41
C MET A 68 -4.82 3.68 0.42
N SER A 69 -4.69 3.61 1.75
CA SER A 69 -5.83 3.62 2.68
C SER A 69 -6.70 4.87 2.53
N ARG A 70 -6.09 6.04 2.32
CA ARG A 70 -6.82 7.31 2.11
C ARG A 70 -7.58 7.32 0.79
N GLU A 71 -7.01 6.79 -0.28
CA GLU A 71 -7.68 6.71 -1.58
C GLU A 71 -8.85 5.71 -1.55
N LEU A 72 -8.67 4.53 -0.95
CA LEU A 72 -9.77 3.57 -0.73
C LEU A 72 -10.91 4.17 0.09
N THR A 73 -10.59 4.96 1.12
CA THR A 73 -11.61 5.67 1.92
C THR A 73 -12.41 6.66 1.07
N LYS A 74 -11.74 7.41 0.18
CA LYS A 74 -12.43 8.32 -0.76
C LYS A 74 -13.35 7.57 -1.71
N TRP A 75 -12.95 6.40 -2.20
CA TRP A 75 -13.82 5.58 -3.05
C TRP A 75 -15.08 5.15 -2.32
N GLY A 76 -14.97 4.78 -1.04
CA GLY A 76 -16.12 4.46 -0.22
C GLY A 76 -17.13 5.62 -0.14
N TYR A 77 -16.63 6.85 0.00
CA TYR A 77 -17.49 8.04 0.00
C TYR A 77 -18.16 8.26 -1.36
N HIS A 78 -17.42 8.22 -2.46
CA HIS A 78 -17.97 8.45 -3.79
C HIS A 78 -18.96 7.35 -4.22
N TYR A 79 -18.66 6.09 -3.88
CA TYR A 79 -19.58 4.97 -4.10
C TYR A 79 -20.90 5.17 -3.34
N ASN A 80 -20.82 5.55 -2.05
CA ASN A 80 -22.02 5.83 -1.26
C ASN A 80 -22.82 7.00 -1.83
N GLN A 81 -22.16 8.06 -2.33
CA GLN A 81 -22.83 9.19 -2.97
C GLN A 81 -23.60 8.75 -4.22
N ALA A 82 -22.99 7.95 -5.09
CA ALA A 82 -23.67 7.39 -6.27
C ALA A 82 -24.89 6.54 -5.87
N VAL A 83 -24.76 5.69 -4.84
CA VAL A 83 -25.87 4.89 -4.30
C VAL A 83 -26.99 5.78 -3.75
N HIS A 84 -26.67 6.84 -3.02
CA HIS A 84 -27.67 7.78 -2.50
C HIS A 84 -28.40 8.54 -3.63
N ALA A 85 -27.69 8.97 -4.67
CA ALA A 85 -28.29 9.60 -5.84
C ALA A 85 -29.24 8.64 -6.57
N MET A 86 -28.83 7.39 -6.78
CA MET A 86 -29.69 6.35 -7.38
C MET A 86 -30.92 6.03 -6.52
N ASN A 87 -30.76 5.89 -5.21
CA ASN A 87 -31.88 5.65 -4.29
C ASN A 87 -32.88 6.80 -4.31
N SER A 88 -32.39 8.04 -4.45
CA SER A 88 -33.24 9.22 -4.59
C SER A 88 -34.03 9.18 -5.89
N ILE A 89 -33.40 8.88 -7.03
CA ILE A 89 -34.09 8.69 -8.32
C ILE A 89 -35.17 7.60 -8.19
N ASN A 90 -34.81 6.43 -7.63
CA ASN A 90 -35.75 5.31 -7.47
C ASN A 90 -36.98 5.69 -6.62
N TYR A 91 -36.77 6.44 -5.53
CA TYR A 91 -37.86 6.93 -4.68
C TYR A 91 -38.86 7.80 -5.45
N TYR A 92 -38.39 8.74 -6.26
CA TYR A 92 -39.24 9.62 -7.05
C TYR A 92 -39.92 8.90 -8.23
N VAL A 93 -39.22 7.95 -8.86
CA VAL A 93 -39.78 7.07 -9.90
C VAL A 93 -40.93 6.24 -9.34
N ALA A 94 -40.73 5.59 -8.19
CA ALA A 94 -41.74 4.73 -7.57
C ALA A 94 -43.02 5.48 -7.16
N ARG A 95 -42.93 6.79 -6.91
CA ARG A 95 -44.08 7.65 -6.55
C ARG A 95 -44.77 8.30 -7.74
N GLY A 96 -44.29 8.08 -8.96
CA GLY A 96 -44.85 8.70 -10.18
C GLY A 96 -44.65 10.22 -10.27
N THR A 97 -43.87 10.79 -9.36
CA THR A 97 -43.50 12.21 -9.31
C THR A 97 -42.07 12.34 -9.81
N ILE A 98 -41.88 12.35 -11.13
CA ILE A 98 -40.59 12.60 -11.75
C ILE A 98 -40.59 13.97 -12.40
N ASP A 99 -39.59 14.77 -12.04
CA ASP A 99 -39.16 15.89 -12.84
C ASP A 99 -37.94 15.47 -13.68
N ARG A 100 -37.98 15.72 -14.99
CA ARG A 100 -36.90 15.37 -15.92
C ARG A 100 -35.63 16.16 -15.60
N GLU A 101 -35.79 17.37 -15.07
CA GLU A 101 -34.69 18.21 -14.58
C GLU A 101 -34.01 17.57 -13.36
N PHE A 102 -34.79 17.06 -12.40
CA PHE A 102 -34.28 16.36 -11.23
C PHE A 102 -33.47 15.10 -11.58
N ILE A 103 -33.94 14.30 -12.56
CA ILE A 103 -33.18 13.12 -13.04
C ILE A 103 -31.89 13.56 -13.72
N GLY A 104 -31.93 14.62 -14.54
CA GLY A 104 -30.74 15.16 -15.22
C GLY A 104 -29.66 15.57 -14.22
N THR A 105 -30.02 16.38 -13.23
CA THR A 105 -29.09 16.83 -12.18
C THR A 105 -28.50 15.66 -11.41
N LYS A 106 -29.30 14.65 -11.03
CA LYS A 106 -28.80 13.48 -10.30
C LYS A 106 -27.92 12.58 -11.16
N ALA A 107 -28.18 12.49 -12.46
CA ALA A 107 -27.32 11.75 -13.39
C ALA A 107 -25.97 12.45 -13.58
N GLU A 108 -25.94 13.78 -13.71
CA GLU A 108 -24.70 14.56 -13.77
C GLU A 108 -23.87 14.44 -12.49
N GLU A 109 -24.50 14.52 -11.32
CA GLU A 109 -23.83 14.29 -10.03
C GLU A 109 -23.16 12.91 -9.98
N ILE A 110 -23.87 11.86 -10.43
CA ILE A 110 -23.32 10.49 -10.51
C ILE A 110 -22.14 10.43 -11.49
N GLU A 111 -22.25 11.05 -12.66
CA GLU A 111 -21.21 11.02 -13.70
C GLU A 111 -19.90 11.68 -13.21
N VAL A 112 -19.99 12.84 -12.56
CA VAL A 112 -18.83 13.56 -12.00
C VAL A 112 -18.16 12.74 -10.90
N GLU A 113 -18.95 12.14 -10.01
CA GLU A 113 -18.46 11.29 -8.92
C GLU A 113 -17.78 10.02 -9.48
N LEU A 114 -18.36 9.38 -10.50
CA LEU A 114 -17.79 8.20 -11.15
C LEU A 114 -16.47 8.49 -11.88
N VAL A 115 -16.38 9.63 -12.58
CA VAL A 115 -15.13 10.08 -13.22
C VAL A 115 -14.03 10.28 -12.16
N THR A 116 -14.40 10.81 -11.00
CA THR A 116 -13.47 11.00 -9.87
C THR A 116 -12.99 9.67 -9.29
N VAL A 117 -13.90 8.70 -9.12
CA VAL A 117 -13.54 7.33 -8.70
C VAL A 117 -12.57 6.69 -9.69
N ASN A 118 -12.87 6.75 -10.99
CA ASN A 118 -12.04 6.12 -12.01
C ASN A 118 -10.63 6.71 -12.07
N ARG A 119 -10.50 8.03 -11.96
CA ARG A 119 -9.19 8.70 -11.90
C ARG A 119 -8.38 8.28 -10.67
N ASN A 120 -9.03 8.12 -9.52
CA ASN A 120 -8.37 7.67 -8.31
C ASN A 120 -7.99 6.17 -8.38
N ALA A 121 -8.78 5.34 -9.09
CA ALA A 121 -8.47 3.95 -9.46
C ALA A 121 -7.22 3.82 -10.30
N GLU A 122 -7.09 4.63 -11.34
CA GLU A 122 -5.90 4.67 -12.17
C GLU A 122 -4.67 5.06 -11.34
N ARG A 123 -4.80 6.03 -10.42
CA ARG A 123 -3.68 6.43 -9.56
C ARG A 123 -3.25 5.34 -8.58
N LEU A 124 -4.22 4.66 -7.96
CA LEU A 124 -3.94 3.51 -7.09
C LEU A 124 -3.27 2.37 -7.84
N ALA A 125 -3.75 2.05 -9.05
CA ALA A 125 -3.12 1.04 -9.91
C ALA A 125 -1.68 1.43 -10.29
N TYR A 126 -1.43 2.72 -10.57
CA TYR A 126 -0.09 3.22 -10.85
C TYR A 126 0.84 3.09 -9.64
N GLU A 127 0.41 3.55 -8.46
CA GLU A 127 1.19 3.46 -7.22
C GLU A 127 1.50 1.99 -6.85
N LEU A 128 0.52 1.09 -7.02
CA LEU A 128 0.73 -0.35 -6.85
C LEU A 128 1.72 -0.93 -7.87
N GLY A 129 1.64 -0.53 -9.13
CA GLY A 129 2.59 -0.95 -10.17
C GLY A 129 4.02 -0.48 -9.86
N GLN A 130 4.18 0.74 -9.34
CA GLN A 130 5.48 1.25 -8.87
C GLN A 130 6.00 0.42 -7.68
N MET A 131 5.14 0.11 -6.70
CA MET A 131 5.53 -0.76 -5.58
C MET A 131 5.94 -2.15 -6.05
N GLN A 132 5.22 -2.74 -7.01
CA GLN A 132 5.56 -4.04 -7.60
C GLN A 132 6.92 -4.01 -8.32
N SER A 133 7.26 -2.89 -8.97
CA SER A 133 8.58 -2.73 -9.63
C SER A 133 9.76 -2.59 -8.66
N LEU A 134 9.49 -2.23 -7.40
CA LEU A 134 10.50 -2.08 -6.34
C LEU A 134 10.68 -3.38 -5.52
N VAL A 135 9.97 -4.45 -5.87
CA VAL A 135 10.10 -5.76 -5.21
C VAL A 135 11.51 -6.30 -5.43
N LEU A 136 12.30 -6.35 -4.35
CA LEU A 136 13.68 -6.82 -4.36
C LEU A 136 13.80 -8.36 -4.23
N VAL A 137 12.73 -9.04 -3.83
CA VAL A 137 12.65 -10.50 -3.73
C VAL A 137 11.32 -10.92 -4.36
N ALA A 138 11.40 -11.53 -5.54
CA ALA A 138 10.26 -12.15 -6.20
C ALA A 138 10.41 -13.67 -6.03
N ASP A 139 9.35 -14.33 -5.55
CA ASP A 139 9.27 -15.79 -5.65
C ASP A 139 9.24 -16.19 -7.13
N LYS A 140 10.00 -17.22 -7.48
CA LYS A 140 9.97 -17.83 -8.81
C LYS A 140 8.74 -18.71 -9.00
#